data_AF-A0A6J4N663-F1
#
_entry.id   AF-A0A6J4N663-F1
#
_cell.length_a   1.000
_cell.length_b   1.000
_cell.length_c   1.000
_cell.angle_alpha   90.00
_cell.angle_beta   90.00
_cell.angle_gamma   90.00
#
_symmetry.space_group_name_H-M   'P 1'
#
loop_
_entity.id
_entity.type
_entity.pdbx_description
1 polymer ?
#
loop_
_entity_poly.entity_id
_entity_poly.type
_entity_poly.pdbx_seq_one_letter_code
_entity_poly.pdbx_strand_id
1 'polypeptide(L)'
;MWAGADTPDVPAGLAVDHVVPNVLDERLRASMASLTDFVHQAYMVDSKGLGPLWEITDTPIWPTPAVVELAVERMVGGRRDIVPAPLVVVDVGGATTDVLYCAELGREGEGRVAPGESVARQVFTDLGVVSSLPALRRGLAVEPELSELTAAVAPQGARSLHQDLCSGAPDLLEPPVGFLARLFLALRRLTDGARPLIDAGRVAGFLITGGAWTGTTDTDIRRVIGVACGSSPGFGEEHVDRAYRLWTDGLLAVPRQAVPGS
;
A
#
# COMPACT_ATOMS: atom_id res chain seq x y z
N MET A 1 10.28 -30.05 -20.89
CA MET A 1 9.32 -30.09 -22.01
C MET A 1 8.10 -29.31 -21.56
N TRP A 2 8.02 -28.04 -21.94
CA TRP A 2 6.88 -27.17 -21.69
C TRP A 2 6.01 -27.27 -22.95
N ALA A 3 4.80 -27.81 -22.83
CA ALA A 3 3.89 -27.96 -23.96
C ALA A 3 3.23 -26.59 -24.22
N GLY A 4 3.66 -25.89 -25.27
CA GLY A 4 3.02 -24.63 -25.68
C GLY A 4 3.88 -23.62 -26.45
N ALA A 5 5.20 -23.81 -26.58
CA ALA A 5 6.09 -22.81 -27.20
C ALA A 5 6.25 -22.93 -28.73
N ASP A 6 5.42 -23.72 -29.42
CA ASP A 6 5.54 -23.96 -30.87
C ASP A 6 4.59 -23.12 -31.73
N THR A 7 4.11 -21.99 -31.22
CA THR A 7 3.48 -20.95 -32.06
C THR A 7 4.44 -19.76 -32.19
N PRO A 8 5.37 -19.77 -33.16
CA PRO A 8 6.37 -18.72 -33.37
C PRO A 8 5.78 -17.39 -33.87
N ASP A 9 4.46 -17.31 -34.06
CA ASP A 9 3.82 -16.19 -34.74
C ASP A 9 3.32 -15.08 -33.79
N VAL A 10 3.32 -15.30 -32.47
CA VAL A 10 2.89 -14.28 -31.50
C VAL A 10 3.93 -13.15 -31.30
N PRO A 11 5.26 -13.39 -31.27
CA PRO A 11 6.22 -12.32 -31.02
C PRO A 11 6.51 -11.43 -32.23
N ALA A 12 6.17 -11.86 -33.45
CA ALA A 12 6.62 -11.20 -34.68
C ALA A 12 6.06 -9.77 -34.87
N GLY A 13 4.99 -9.41 -34.15
CA GLY A 13 4.37 -8.08 -34.20
C GLY A 13 4.74 -7.15 -33.04
N LEU A 14 5.44 -7.63 -32.00
CA LEU A 14 5.82 -6.81 -30.85
C LEU A 14 7.20 -6.21 -31.08
N ALA A 15 7.29 -4.88 -31.08
CA ALA A 15 8.58 -4.20 -31.03
C ALA A 15 9.29 -4.62 -29.74
N VAL A 16 10.37 -5.40 -29.87
CA VAL A 16 11.19 -5.82 -28.73
C VAL A 16 12.07 -4.64 -28.36
N ASP A 17 11.54 -3.75 -27.52
CA ASP A 17 12.30 -2.60 -27.07
C ASP A 17 13.29 -2.99 -25.96
N HIS A 18 12.96 -4.03 -25.18
CA HIS A 18 13.74 -4.49 -24.03
C HIS A 18 13.86 -6.03 -23.99
N VAL A 19 15.07 -6.52 -23.69
CA VAL A 19 15.37 -7.96 -23.52
C VAL A 19 15.88 -8.16 -22.10
N VAL A 20 15.21 -9.03 -21.34
CA VAL A 20 15.67 -9.45 -20.01
C VAL A 20 16.39 -10.80 -20.09
N PRO A 21 17.40 -11.04 -19.23
CA PRO A 21 18.02 -12.36 -19.10
C PRO A 21 16.98 -13.45 -18.82
N ASN A 22 17.25 -14.65 -19.32
CA ASN A 22 16.39 -15.81 -19.07
C ASN A 22 16.18 -16.00 -17.55
N VAL A 23 14.93 -16.27 -17.14
CA VAL A 23 14.56 -16.59 -15.76
C VAL A 23 15.18 -17.90 -15.27
N LEU A 24 15.78 -18.67 -16.17
CA LEU A 24 16.61 -19.82 -15.85
C LEU A 24 18.08 -19.45 -16.01
N ASP A 25 18.87 -19.67 -14.96
CA ASP A 25 20.32 -19.57 -15.05
C ASP A 25 20.92 -20.68 -15.92
N GLU A 26 22.24 -20.65 -16.12
CA GLU A 26 22.98 -21.66 -16.90
C GLU A 26 22.82 -23.09 -16.34
N ARG A 27 22.29 -23.25 -15.13
CA ARG A 27 22.03 -24.51 -14.44
C ARG A 27 20.55 -24.84 -14.33
N LEU A 28 19.69 -24.15 -15.09
CA LEU A 28 18.23 -24.29 -15.10
C LEU A 28 17.57 -23.99 -13.75
N ARG A 29 18.21 -23.19 -12.90
CA ARG A 29 17.61 -22.72 -11.63
C ARG A 29 16.83 -21.45 -11.90
N ALA A 30 15.68 -21.33 -11.25
CA ALA A 30 14.89 -20.11 -11.30
C ALA A 30 15.68 -18.94 -10.69
N SER A 31 15.94 -17.93 -11.51
CA SER A 31 16.54 -16.65 -11.18
C SER A 31 15.61 -15.55 -11.67
N MET A 32 14.70 -15.12 -10.80
CA MET A 32 13.68 -14.12 -11.14
C MET A 32 14.17 -12.69 -11.00
N ALA A 33 15.34 -12.46 -10.39
CA ALA A 33 15.79 -11.13 -9.97
C ALA A 33 15.75 -10.10 -11.11
N SER A 34 16.35 -10.41 -12.27
CA SER A 34 16.40 -9.49 -13.41
C SER A 34 15.03 -9.20 -14.02
N LEU A 35 14.11 -10.19 -14.05
CA LEU A 35 12.74 -9.99 -14.54
C LEU A 35 11.91 -9.20 -13.52
N THR A 36 12.03 -9.53 -12.22
CA THR A 36 11.36 -8.82 -11.14
C THR A 36 11.78 -7.36 -11.11
N ASP A 37 13.09 -7.07 -11.18
CA ASP A 37 13.61 -5.71 -11.19
C ASP A 37 13.15 -4.93 -12.41
N PHE A 38 13.15 -5.57 -13.59
CA PHE A 38 12.64 -4.97 -14.81
C PHE A 38 11.15 -4.62 -14.72
N VAL A 39 10.31 -5.58 -14.32
CA VAL A 39 8.86 -5.37 -14.16
C VAL A 39 8.61 -4.32 -13.09
N HIS A 40 9.36 -4.34 -11.99
CA HIS A 40 9.24 -3.36 -10.92
C HIS A 40 9.60 -1.94 -11.39
N GLN A 41 10.69 -1.78 -12.15
CA GLN A 41 11.06 -0.50 -12.74
C GLN A 41 10.04 -0.02 -13.77
N ALA A 42 9.58 -0.90 -14.67
CA ALA A 42 8.56 -0.58 -15.66
C ALA A 42 7.24 -0.14 -14.98
N TYR A 43 6.84 -0.82 -13.91
CA TYR A 43 5.65 -0.49 -13.11
C TYR A 43 5.79 0.85 -12.37
N MET A 44 6.98 1.16 -11.84
CA MET A 44 7.21 2.41 -11.09
C MET A 44 7.41 3.64 -11.98
N VAL A 45 7.96 3.48 -13.19
CA VAL A 45 8.33 4.61 -14.06
C VAL A 45 7.13 5.18 -14.82
N ASP A 46 6.14 4.35 -15.18
CA ASP A 46 4.89 4.86 -15.76
C ASP A 46 3.78 3.81 -15.70
N SER A 47 2.63 4.15 -15.14
CA SER A 47 1.38 3.38 -15.32
C SER A 47 1.01 3.17 -16.81
N LYS A 48 1.56 3.97 -17.73
CA LYS A 48 1.46 3.79 -19.19
C LYS A 48 2.47 2.80 -19.78
N GLY A 49 3.51 2.41 -19.05
CA GLY A 49 4.49 1.40 -19.48
C GLY A 49 3.90 -0.02 -19.58
N LEU A 50 2.72 -0.24 -18.97
CA LEU A 50 1.91 -1.44 -19.15
C LEU A 50 1.01 -1.38 -20.39
N GLY A 51 1.00 -0.28 -21.15
CA GLY A 51 0.21 -0.12 -22.36
C GLY A 51 0.37 -1.29 -23.35
N PRO A 52 1.61 -1.70 -23.68
CA PRO A 52 1.83 -2.86 -24.55
C PRO A 52 1.32 -4.19 -23.97
N LEU A 53 1.29 -4.34 -22.63
CA LEU A 53 0.71 -5.52 -21.98
C LEU A 53 -0.82 -5.53 -22.10
N TRP A 54 -1.48 -4.36 -22.02
CA TRP A 54 -2.93 -4.26 -22.21
C TRP A 54 -3.40 -4.68 -23.60
N GLU A 55 -2.56 -4.53 -24.62
CA GLU A 55 -2.88 -4.93 -26.00
C GLU A 55 -2.84 -6.45 -26.21
N ILE A 56 -2.13 -7.20 -25.35
CA ILE A 56 -1.93 -8.65 -25.49
C ILE A 56 -2.63 -9.47 -24.40
N THR A 57 -3.24 -8.84 -23.40
CA THR A 57 -3.99 -9.53 -22.35
C THR A 57 -5.50 -9.33 -22.51
N ASP A 58 -6.27 -10.42 -22.58
CA ASP A 58 -7.74 -10.36 -22.57
C ASP A 58 -8.31 -9.81 -21.24
N THR A 59 -7.50 -9.79 -20.18
CA THR A 59 -7.87 -9.28 -18.86
C THR A 59 -7.11 -7.97 -18.59
N PRO A 60 -7.79 -6.83 -18.45
CA PRO A 60 -7.11 -5.56 -18.22
C PRO A 60 -6.34 -5.59 -16.89
N ILE A 61 -5.08 -5.16 -16.94
CA ILE A 61 -4.22 -5.05 -15.75
C ILE A 61 -4.48 -3.70 -15.10
N TRP A 62 -5.05 -3.71 -13.89
CA TRP A 62 -5.31 -2.49 -13.12
C TRP A 62 -4.26 -2.30 -12.03
N PRO A 63 -3.77 -1.06 -11.82
CA PRO A 63 -2.83 -0.80 -10.74
C PRO A 63 -3.55 -0.98 -9.40
N THR A 64 -2.89 -1.66 -8.45
CA THR A 64 -3.43 -1.95 -7.11
C THR A 64 -4.14 -0.76 -6.47
N PRO A 65 -3.56 0.46 -6.50
CA PRO A 65 -4.21 1.56 -5.81
C PRO A 65 -5.53 2.02 -6.46
N ALA A 66 -5.67 1.91 -7.79
CA ALA A 66 -6.93 2.21 -8.47
C ALA A 66 -8.02 1.17 -8.14
N VAL A 67 -7.62 -0.09 -7.98
CA VAL A 67 -8.52 -1.17 -7.53
C VAL A 67 -9.03 -0.86 -6.12
N VAL A 68 -8.14 -0.51 -5.20
CA VAL A 68 -8.50 -0.13 -3.83
C VAL A 68 -9.41 1.10 -3.83
N GLU A 69 -9.08 2.13 -4.60
CA GLU A 69 -9.87 3.36 -4.72
C GLU A 69 -11.32 3.10 -5.14
N LEU A 70 -11.53 2.32 -6.20
CA LEU A 70 -12.87 1.91 -6.64
C LEU A 70 -13.67 1.17 -5.56
N ALA A 71 -13.00 0.35 -4.74
CA ALA A 71 -13.65 -0.35 -3.64
C ALA A 71 -14.09 0.63 -2.54
N VAL A 72 -13.20 1.56 -2.16
CA VAL A 72 -13.49 2.56 -1.12
C VAL A 72 -14.57 3.53 -1.55
N GLU A 73 -14.55 4.02 -2.79
CA GLU A 73 -15.61 4.88 -3.33
C GLU A 73 -17.00 4.21 -3.24
N ARG A 74 -17.07 2.91 -3.55
CA ARG A 74 -18.32 2.16 -3.42
C ARG A 74 -18.76 1.99 -1.98
N MET A 75 -17.83 1.79 -1.05
CA MET A 75 -18.13 1.73 0.38
C MET A 75 -18.70 3.06 0.87
N VAL A 76 -17.99 4.17 0.62
CA VAL A 76 -18.40 5.52 1.04
C VAL A 76 -19.71 5.95 0.37
N GLY A 77 -19.95 5.55 -0.87
CA GLY A 77 -21.20 5.77 -1.59
C GLY A 77 -22.40 4.95 -1.09
N GLY A 78 -22.32 4.32 0.09
CA GLY A 78 -23.42 3.63 0.77
C GLY A 78 -23.74 2.24 0.22
N ARG A 79 -22.80 1.59 -0.48
CA ARG A 79 -23.03 0.24 -1.02
C ARG A 79 -22.56 -0.87 -0.08
N ARG A 80 -21.77 -0.58 0.97
CA ARG A 80 -21.32 -1.51 2.00
C ARG A 80 -20.83 -0.79 3.27
N ASP A 81 -21.19 -1.33 4.44
CA ASP A 81 -20.74 -0.84 5.75
C ASP A 81 -19.75 -1.84 6.38
N ILE A 82 -18.46 -1.73 6.05
CA ILE A 82 -17.39 -2.49 6.74
C ILE A 82 -16.86 -1.69 7.94
N VAL A 83 -16.74 -0.38 7.76
CA VAL A 83 -16.25 0.59 8.74
C VAL A 83 -17.06 1.88 8.53
N PRO A 84 -17.50 2.58 9.59
CA PRO A 84 -18.24 3.83 9.46
C PRO A 84 -17.43 4.94 8.80
N ALA A 85 -18.08 5.72 7.94
CA ALA A 85 -17.52 6.95 7.37
C ALA A 85 -17.71 8.15 8.34
N PRO A 86 -16.84 9.17 8.28
CA PRO A 86 -15.65 9.27 7.43
C PRO A 86 -14.53 8.33 7.88
N LEU A 87 -13.89 7.66 6.93
CA LEU A 87 -12.88 6.65 7.18
C LEU A 87 -11.55 6.94 6.49
N VAL A 88 -10.50 6.31 7.01
CA VAL A 88 -9.15 6.25 6.41
C VAL A 88 -8.82 4.80 6.08
N VAL A 89 -8.37 4.54 4.86
CA VAL A 89 -7.89 3.24 4.40
C VAL A 89 -6.38 3.28 4.22
N VAL A 90 -5.66 2.33 4.79
CA VAL A 90 -4.21 2.19 4.60
C VAL A 90 -3.90 0.83 3.96
N ASP A 91 -3.30 0.85 2.78
CA ASP A 91 -2.78 -0.34 2.09
C ASP A 91 -1.26 -0.36 2.21
N VAL A 92 -0.72 -1.24 3.07
CA VAL A 92 0.74 -1.42 3.21
C VAL A 92 1.21 -2.49 2.23
N GLY A 93 1.66 -2.03 1.07
CA GLY A 93 2.09 -2.87 -0.05
C GLY A 93 3.60 -3.14 -0.10
N GLY A 94 3.99 -3.91 -1.13
CA GLY A 94 5.40 -4.25 -1.39
C GLY A 94 6.24 -3.04 -1.81
N ALA A 95 5.74 -2.28 -2.78
CA ALA A 95 6.44 -1.12 -3.36
C ALA A 95 6.02 0.21 -2.73
N THR A 96 4.74 0.36 -2.40
CA THR A 96 4.15 1.59 -1.87
C THR A 96 3.30 1.30 -0.65
N THR A 97 3.12 2.33 0.18
CA THR A 97 1.99 2.40 1.11
C THR A 97 1.04 3.47 0.60
N ASP A 98 -0.20 3.09 0.32
CA ASP A 98 -1.24 3.98 -0.17
C ASP A 98 -2.22 4.28 0.96
N VAL A 99 -2.59 5.55 1.11
CA VAL A 99 -3.61 5.97 2.07
C VAL A 99 -4.74 6.69 1.35
N LEU A 100 -5.95 6.19 1.51
CA LEU A 100 -7.16 6.82 1.01
C LEU A 100 -7.97 7.35 2.17
N TYR A 101 -8.59 8.51 2.03
CA TYR A 101 -9.40 9.10 3.10
C TYR A 101 -10.59 9.86 2.52
N CYS A 102 -11.68 9.89 3.26
CA CYS A 102 -12.87 10.64 2.85
C CYS A 102 -12.54 12.13 2.65
N ALA A 103 -13.03 12.72 1.57
CA ALA A 103 -12.82 14.12 1.20
C ALA A 103 -13.03 15.10 2.37
N GLU A 104 -14.07 14.84 3.15
CA GLU A 104 -14.47 15.67 4.28
C GLU A 104 -13.49 15.65 5.45
N LEU A 105 -12.56 14.68 5.52
CA LEU A 105 -11.47 14.67 6.50
C LEU A 105 -10.35 15.65 6.13
N GLY A 106 -10.25 16.05 4.87
CA GLY A 106 -9.23 16.98 4.39
C GLY A 106 -9.32 18.35 5.07
N ARG A 107 -8.17 18.94 5.42
CA ARG A 107 -8.11 20.30 5.97
C ARG A 107 -8.10 21.35 4.85
N GLU A 108 -8.61 22.55 5.13
CA GLU A 108 -8.71 23.61 4.12
C GLU A 108 -7.36 23.92 3.46
N GLY A 109 -7.31 23.85 2.13
CA GLY A 109 -6.12 24.15 1.33
C GLY A 109 -5.21 22.96 1.06
N GLU A 110 -5.44 21.80 1.67
CA GLU A 110 -4.66 20.56 1.46
C GLU A 110 -5.61 19.36 1.25
N GLY A 111 -5.17 18.36 0.47
CA GLY A 111 -6.01 17.17 0.22
C GLY A 111 -7.29 17.43 -0.61
N ARG A 112 -7.32 18.50 -1.43
CA ARG A 112 -8.45 18.81 -2.31
C ARG A 112 -8.65 17.69 -3.34
N VAL A 113 -9.81 17.07 -3.25
CA VAL A 113 -10.31 16.08 -4.21
C VAL A 113 -10.88 16.79 -5.43
N ALA A 114 -10.84 16.15 -6.60
CA ALA A 114 -11.42 16.75 -7.79
C ALA A 114 -12.95 16.87 -7.61
N PRO A 115 -13.61 17.84 -8.28
CA PRO A 115 -15.06 17.96 -8.21
C PRO A 115 -15.75 16.65 -8.62
N GLY A 116 -16.49 16.04 -7.69
CA GLY A 116 -17.20 14.77 -7.90
C GLY A 116 -16.56 13.55 -7.23
N GLU A 117 -15.33 13.67 -6.71
CA GLU A 117 -14.66 12.60 -5.97
C GLU A 117 -15.00 12.67 -4.47
N SER A 118 -15.26 11.52 -3.85
CA SER A 118 -15.58 11.40 -2.41
C SER A 118 -14.38 11.01 -1.55
N VAL A 119 -13.26 10.63 -2.18
CA VAL A 119 -12.06 10.12 -1.51
C VAL A 119 -10.81 10.75 -2.10
N ALA A 120 -9.89 11.19 -1.25
CA ALA A 120 -8.57 11.63 -1.64
C ALA A 120 -7.55 10.52 -1.37
N ARG A 121 -6.44 10.54 -2.10
CA ARG A 121 -5.38 9.54 -2.00
C ARG A 121 -4.00 10.17 -1.84
N GLN A 122 -3.22 9.58 -0.94
CA GLN A 122 -1.80 9.87 -0.72
C GLN A 122 -0.98 8.59 -0.94
N VAL A 123 0.10 8.69 -1.70
CA VAL A 123 1.00 7.57 -1.99
C VAL A 123 2.35 7.81 -1.32
N PHE A 124 2.86 6.80 -0.61
CA PHE A 124 4.17 6.81 0.01
C PHE A 124 5.06 5.73 -0.64
N THR A 125 5.93 6.16 -1.55
CA THR A 125 6.92 5.28 -2.20
C THR A 125 8.08 4.91 -1.28
N ASP A 126 8.30 5.68 -0.22
CA ASP A 126 9.35 5.46 0.77
C ASP A 126 8.90 4.57 1.95
N LEU A 127 7.67 4.08 1.94
CA LEU A 127 7.10 3.21 2.98
C LEU A 127 6.74 1.80 2.49
N GLY A 128 7.14 1.41 1.27
CA GLY A 128 7.00 0.03 0.77
C GLY A 128 7.76 -1.01 1.59
N VAL A 129 7.25 -2.24 1.63
CA VAL A 129 7.83 -3.35 2.41
C VAL A 129 9.18 -3.83 1.82
N VAL A 130 9.25 -3.99 0.50
CA VAL A 130 10.40 -4.60 -0.19
C VAL A 130 11.45 -3.55 -0.56
N SER A 131 11.03 -2.42 -1.14
CA SER A 131 11.93 -1.46 -1.77
C SER A 131 12.45 -0.36 -0.83
N SER A 132 11.82 -0.17 0.33
CA SER A 132 11.92 1.11 1.05
C SER A 132 12.51 1.01 2.46
N LEU A 133 13.13 -0.12 2.82
CA LEU A 133 13.75 -0.33 4.14
C LEU A 133 14.77 0.78 4.53
N PRO A 134 15.70 1.23 3.66
CA PRO A 134 16.61 2.32 4.01
C PRO A 134 15.91 3.66 4.25
N ALA A 135 14.82 3.92 3.52
CA ALA A 135 14.05 5.15 3.67
C ALA A 135 13.20 5.13 4.95
N LEU A 136 12.57 3.99 5.26
CA LEU A 136 11.88 3.76 6.52
C LEU A 136 12.81 4.00 7.72
N ARG A 137 14.04 3.47 7.70
CA ARG A 137 15.02 3.70 8.77
C ARG A 137 15.33 5.17 8.98
N ARG A 138 15.55 5.92 7.89
CA ARG A 138 15.79 7.36 7.97
C ARG A 138 14.59 8.11 8.54
N GLY A 139 13.37 7.73 8.14
CA GLY A 139 12.14 8.30 8.68
C GLY A 139 12.02 8.08 10.19
N LEU A 140 12.22 6.84 10.66
CA LEU A 140 12.16 6.50 12.08
C LEU A 140 13.24 7.22 12.91
N ALA A 141 14.45 7.38 12.36
CA ALA A 141 15.56 8.00 13.08
C ALA A 141 15.34 9.49 13.41
N VAL A 142 14.47 10.17 12.67
CA VAL A 142 14.14 11.59 12.88
C VAL A 142 12.74 11.80 13.46
N GLU A 143 12.02 10.73 13.75
CA GLU A 143 10.65 10.78 14.22
C GLU A 143 10.61 11.16 15.72
N PRO A 144 9.99 12.29 16.09
CA PRO A 144 9.94 12.74 17.48
C PRO A 144 9.23 11.76 18.42
N GLU A 145 8.27 10.99 17.90
CA GLU A 145 7.41 10.08 18.66
C GLU A 145 7.88 8.61 18.57
N LEU A 146 9.17 8.40 18.29
CA LEU A 146 9.75 7.05 18.19
C LEU A 146 9.56 6.24 19.48
N SER A 147 9.62 6.88 20.66
CA SER A 147 9.39 6.24 21.96
C SER A 147 7.96 5.71 22.12
N GLU A 148 6.99 6.46 21.64
CA GLU A 148 5.58 6.12 21.71
C GLU A 148 5.26 5.00 20.71
N LEU A 149 5.87 5.05 19.52
CA LEU A 149 5.83 3.94 18.56
C LEU A 149 6.38 2.66 19.18
N THR A 150 7.57 2.68 19.80
CA THR A 150 8.15 1.45 20.35
C THR A 150 7.37 0.90 21.53
N ALA A 151 6.76 1.78 22.34
CA ALA A 151 5.81 1.39 23.38
C ALA A 151 4.53 0.76 22.81
N ALA A 152 4.01 1.29 21.70
CA ALA A 152 2.87 0.72 20.99
C ALA A 152 3.20 -0.62 20.34
N VAL A 153 4.38 -0.78 19.74
CA VAL A 153 4.76 -2.03 19.07
C VAL A 153 5.12 -3.13 20.07
N ALA A 154 5.90 -2.83 21.11
CA ALA A 154 6.43 -3.83 22.03
C ALA A 154 6.36 -3.35 23.50
N PRO A 155 5.19 -3.40 24.18
CA PRO A 155 5.04 -2.88 25.55
C PRO A 155 6.05 -3.41 26.56
N GLN A 156 6.38 -4.70 26.48
CA GLN A 156 7.30 -5.35 27.41
C GLN A 156 8.78 -5.15 27.01
N GLY A 157 9.05 -4.67 25.80
CA GLY A 157 10.39 -4.54 25.22
C GLY A 157 10.68 -3.16 24.63
N ALA A 158 9.87 -2.16 24.93
CA ALA A 158 9.85 -0.86 24.23
C ALA A 158 11.22 -0.16 24.24
N ARG A 159 11.92 -0.23 25.39
CA ARG A 159 13.25 0.34 25.54
C ARG A 159 14.30 -0.38 24.68
N SER A 160 14.24 -1.71 24.64
CA SER A 160 15.14 -2.50 23.78
C SER A 160 14.88 -2.14 22.32
N LEU A 161 13.62 -2.23 21.88
CA LEU A 161 13.24 -1.90 20.52
C LEU A 161 13.64 -0.48 20.12
N HIS A 162 13.46 0.50 21.01
CA HIS A 162 13.89 1.87 20.77
C HIS A 162 15.40 1.98 20.58
N GLN A 163 16.20 1.38 21.48
CA GLN A 163 17.65 1.38 21.37
C GLN A 163 18.10 0.69 20.08
N ASP A 164 17.47 -0.42 19.76
CA ASP A 164 17.74 -1.20 18.58
C ASP A 164 17.47 -0.37 17.31
N LEU A 165 16.31 0.30 17.22
CA LEU A 165 15.95 1.18 16.10
C LEU A 165 16.91 2.37 15.97
N CYS A 166 17.32 2.99 17.09
CA CYS A 166 18.32 4.06 17.08
C CYS A 166 19.70 3.56 16.63
N SER A 167 20.07 2.32 16.96
CA SER A 167 21.35 1.73 16.55
C SER A 167 21.38 1.25 15.09
N GLY A 168 20.22 1.15 14.44
CA GLY A 168 20.09 0.75 13.05
C GLY A 168 20.35 -0.74 12.81
N ALA A 169 20.05 -1.62 13.78
CA ALA A 169 20.34 -3.05 13.62
C ALA A 169 19.61 -3.67 12.42
N PRO A 170 20.25 -4.64 11.71
CA PRO A 170 19.85 -5.06 10.37
C PRO A 170 18.48 -5.74 10.29
N ASP A 171 18.05 -6.45 11.33
CA ASP A 171 16.87 -7.36 11.26
C ASP A 171 15.64 -6.83 12.02
N LEU A 172 15.67 -5.59 12.52
CA LEU A 172 14.63 -5.06 13.41
C LEU A 172 13.31 -4.73 12.75
N LEU A 173 13.29 -4.62 11.42
CA LEU A 173 12.14 -4.20 10.64
C LEU A 173 11.53 -5.37 9.86
N GLU A 174 11.86 -6.60 10.25
CA GLU A 174 11.10 -7.79 9.88
C GLU A 174 9.64 -7.69 10.41
N PRO A 175 8.68 -8.42 9.80
CA PRO A 175 7.36 -8.56 10.37
C PRO A 175 7.43 -9.11 11.81
N PRO A 176 6.66 -8.58 12.78
CA PRO A 176 5.58 -7.58 12.63
C PRO A 176 6.00 -6.11 12.70
N VAL A 177 7.21 -5.81 13.19
CA VAL A 177 7.66 -4.44 13.51
C VAL A 177 7.68 -3.55 12.27
N GLY A 178 8.19 -4.06 11.15
CA GLY A 178 8.28 -3.30 9.90
C GLY A 178 6.93 -2.83 9.36
N PHE A 179 5.88 -3.63 9.51
CA PHE A 179 4.53 -3.26 9.09
C PHE A 179 3.96 -2.15 9.97
N LEU A 180 4.06 -2.32 11.29
CA LEU A 180 3.55 -1.36 12.25
C LEU A 180 4.26 0.00 12.13
N ALA A 181 5.58 0.01 11.91
CA ALA A 181 6.35 1.23 11.69
C ALA A 181 5.91 1.99 10.40
N ARG A 182 5.56 1.27 9.34
CA ARG A 182 5.07 1.86 8.08
C ARG A 182 3.67 2.45 8.25
N LEU A 183 2.79 1.70 8.90
CA LEU A 183 1.45 2.18 9.27
C LEU A 183 1.55 3.45 10.11
N PHE A 184 2.42 3.44 11.11
CA PHE A 184 2.68 4.59 11.97
C PHE A 184 3.10 5.82 11.17
N LEU A 185 4.18 5.73 10.38
CA LEU A 185 4.68 6.88 9.63
C LEU A 185 3.71 7.36 8.56
N ALA A 186 2.97 6.45 7.91
CA ALA A 186 1.95 6.83 6.93
C ALA A 186 0.87 7.71 7.59
N LEU A 187 0.33 7.26 8.72
CA LEU A 187 -0.69 7.99 9.48
C LEU A 187 -0.14 9.29 10.07
N ARG A 188 1.03 9.26 10.70
CA ARG A 188 1.69 10.46 11.26
C ARG A 188 1.85 11.56 10.23
N ARG A 189 2.29 11.22 9.01
CA ARG A 189 2.46 12.21 7.92
C ARG A 189 1.14 12.78 7.40
N LEU A 190 0.01 12.12 7.66
CA LEU A 190 -1.33 12.63 7.34
C LEU A 190 -1.89 13.50 8.47
N THR A 191 -1.65 13.10 9.71
CA THR A 191 -2.35 13.66 10.89
C THR A 191 -1.52 14.67 11.66
N ASP A 192 -0.20 14.66 11.50
CA ASP A 192 0.72 15.55 12.20
C ASP A 192 1.78 16.16 11.28
N GLY A 193 2.33 17.29 11.71
CA GLY A 193 3.31 18.09 10.99
C GLY A 193 2.92 19.56 10.93
N ALA A 194 3.76 20.38 10.29
CA ALA A 194 3.47 21.81 10.12
C ALA A 194 2.18 22.05 9.32
N ARG A 195 1.76 21.07 8.51
CA ARG A 195 0.53 21.08 7.72
C ARG A 195 -0.06 19.66 7.63
N PRO A 196 -0.93 19.28 8.58
CA PRO A 196 -1.60 17.99 8.53
C PRO A 196 -2.63 17.99 7.40
N LEU A 197 -2.64 16.91 6.62
CA LEU A 197 -3.55 16.73 5.48
C LEU A 197 -4.98 16.47 5.93
N ILE A 198 -5.16 15.77 7.06
CA ILE A 198 -6.49 15.39 7.57
C ILE A 198 -6.70 15.80 9.02
N ASP A 199 -7.96 15.90 9.43
CA ASP A 199 -8.35 16.01 10.83
C ASP A 199 -8.61 14.64 11.45
N ALA A 200 -7.61 14.10 12.16
CA ALA A 200 -7.68 12.80 12.81
C ALA A 200 -8.84 12.69 13.81
N GLY A 201 -9.23 13.79 14.47
CA GLY A 201 -10.32 13.80 15.44
C GLY A 201 -11.70 13.58 14.84
N ARG A 202 -11.81 13.63 13.51
CA ARG A 202 -13.07 13.39 12.78
C ARG A 202 -13.15 11.99 12.18
N VAL A 203 -12.09 11.18 12.25
CA VAL A 203 -12.07 9.84 11.68
C VAL A 203 -12.98 8.90 12.47
N ALA A 204 -14.05 8.43 11.83
CA ALA A 204 -15.00 7.47 12.38
C ALA A 204 -14.48 6.02 12.28
N GLY A 205 -13.53 5.74 11.40
CA GLY A 205 -12.87 4.44 11.43
C GLY A 205 -11.69 4.27 10.48
N PHE A 206 -10.94 3.20 10.72
CA PHE A 206 -9.76 2.81 9.96
C PHE A 206 -9.94 1.46 9.31
N LEU A 207 -9.58 1.35 8.04
CA LEU A 207 -9.52 0.08 7.32
C LEU A 207 -8.07 -0.18 6.91
N ILE A 208 -7.47 -1.24 7.43
CA ILE A 208 -6.09 -1.61 7.14
C ILE A 208 -6.07 -2.82 6.22
N THR A 209 -5.33 -2.76 5.11
CA THR A 209 -5.15 -3.85 4.16
C THR A 209 -3.68 -3.96 3.72
N GLY A 210 -3.40 -4.89 2.81
CA GLY A 210 -2.07 -5.18 2.29
C GLY A 210 -1.52 -6.52 2.79
N GLY A 211 -0.34 -6.90 2.29
CA GLY A 211 0.21 -8.25 2.48
C GLY A 211 1.15 -8.43 3.68
N ALA A 212 1.55 -7.35 4.34
CA ALA A 212 2.66 -7.36 5.28
C ALA A 212 2.27 -7.48 6.77
N TRP A 213 1.01 -7.74 7.07
CA TRP A 213 0.50 -7.80 8.46
C TRP A 213 0.91 -9.07 9.23
N THR A 214 1.59 -10.04 8.63
CA THR A 214 1.93 -11.32 9.27
C THR A 214 2.57 -11.12 10.65
N GLY A 215 2.02 -11.79 11.66
CA GLY A 215 2.49 -11.69 13.05
C GLY A 215 1.96 -10.48 13.84
N THR A 216 1.14 -9.61 13.24
CA THR A 216 0.49 -8.49 13.94
C THR A 216 -0.91 -8.84 14.43
N THR A 217 -1.25 -8.41 15.65
CA THR A 217 -2.61 -8.50 16.18
C THR A 217 -3.38 -7.19 15.95
N ASP A 218 -4.71 -7.26 15.97
CA ASP A 218 -5.56 -6.07 15.86
C ASP A 218 -5.32 -5.10 17.03
N THR A 219 -4.95 -5.63 18.20
CA THR A 219 -4.52 -4.84 19.36
C THR A 219 -3.24 -4.06 19.10
N ASP A 220 -2.27 -4.62 18.37
CA ASP A 220 -1.03 -3.91 18.00
C ASP A 220 -1.33 -2.79 17.02
N ILE A 221 -2.13 -3.08 16.00
CA ILE A 221 -2.58 -2.13 14.99
C ILE A 221 -3.33 -0.98 15.63
N ARG A 222 -4.31 -1.27 16.50
CA ARG A 222 -5.08 -0.25 17.23
C ARG A 222 -4.16 0.64 18.08
N ARG A 223 -3.19 0.07 18.79
CA ARG A 223 -2.25 0.87 19.60
C ARG A 223 -1.41 1.80 18.72
N VAL A 224 -0.93 1.31 17.58
CA VAL A 224 -0.14 2.11 16.64
C VAL A 224 -0.95 3.22 15.99
N ILE A 225 -2.20 2.95 15.57
CA ILE A 225 -3.11 3.98 15.06
C ILE A 225 -3.34 5.07 16.12
N GLY A 226 -3.58 4.66 17.37
CA GLY A 226 -3.84 5.59 18.47
C GLY A 226 -2.67 6.52 18.77
N VAL A 227 -1.44 6.01 18.74
CA VAL A 227 -0.26 6.87 18.88
C VAL A 227 -0.09 7.75 17.65
N ALA A 228 -0.20 7.18 16.43
CA ALA A 228 0.03 7.92 15.20
C ALA A 228 -0.92 9.12 15.01
N CYS A 229 -2.16 8.98 15.46
CA CYS A 229 -3.19 10.02 15.31
C CYS A 229 -3.22 11.01 16.49
N GLY A 230 -2.27 10.91 17.43
CA GLY A 230 -2.31 11.58 18.73
C GLY A 230 -3.34 10.89 19.62
N SER A 231 -2.95 10.57 20.87
CA SER A 231 -3.62 9.72 21.87
C SER A 231 -5.05 10.11 22.32
N SER A 232 -5.88 10.68 21.44
CA SER A 232 -7.29 10.94 21.69
C SER A 232 -8.00 9.63 22.00
N PRO A 233 -8.68 9.52 23.15
CA PRO A 233 -9.46 8.35 23.47
C PRO A 233 -10.61 8.26 22.46
N GLY A 234 -10.56 7.25 21.59
CA GLY A 234 -11.69 6.88 20.74
C GLY A 234 -11.64 7.46 19.32
N PHE A 235 -10.56 7.20 18.57
CA PHE A 235 -10.78 7.02 17.14
C PHE A 235 -11.74 5.82 16.97
N GLY A 236 -12.64 5.89 15.98
CA GLY A 236 -13.73 4.93 15.89
C GLY A 236 -13.28 3.53 15.47
N GLU A 237 -14.14 2.79 14.77
CA GLU A 237 -13.92 1.36 14.53
C GLU A 237 -12.67 1.10 13.65
N GLU A 238 -11.83 0.13 14.02
CA GLU A 238 -10.78 -0.36 13.14
C GLU A 238 -11.10 -1.75 12.59
N HIS A 239 -10.81 -1.95 11.31
CA HIS A 239 -10.94 -3.23 10.63
C HIS A 239 -9.66 -3.57 9.89
N VAL A 240 -9.22 -4.82 9.98
CA VAL A 240 -8.07 -5.34 9.23
C VAL A 240 -8.58 -6.32 8.18
N ASP A 241 -8.49 -5.95 6.91
CA ASP A 241 -8.89 -6.79 5.78
C ASP A 241 -7.84 -7.87 5.50
N ARG A 242 -7.85 -8.92 6.32
CA ARG A 242 -6.94 -10.08 6.19
C ARG A 242 -7.29 -11.01 5.02
N ALA A 243 -8.51 -10.87 4.48
CA ALA A 243 -9.03 -11.73 3.42
C ALA A 243 -8.98 -11.04 2.04
N TYR A 244 -8.35 -9.87 1.94
CA TYR A 244 -8.23 -9.09 0.71
C TYR A 244 -9.59 -8.83 0.04
N ARG A 245 -10.63 -8.63 0.85
CA ARG A 245 -11.99 -8.33 0.37
C ARG A 245 -12.03 -7.00 -0.35
N LEU A 246 -11.28 -6.00 0.13
CA LEU A 246 -11.22 -4.69 -0.49
C LEU A 246 -10.67 -4.77 -1.91
N TRP A 247 -9.60 -5.56 -2.10
CA TRP A 247 -9.02 -5.81 -3.42
C TRP A 247 -9.99 -6.58 -4.31
N THR A 248 -10.63 -7.62 -3.77
CA THR A 248 -11.62 -8.42 -4.51
C THR A 248 -12.79 -7.55 -4.97
N ASP A 249 -13.34 -6.72 -4.09
CA ASP A 249 -14.45 -5.82 -4.40
C ASP A 249 -14.07 -4.77 -5.44
N GLY A 250 -12.85 -4.24 -5.35
CA GLY A 250 -12.27 -3.32 -6.34
C GLY A 250 -12.12 -3.96 -7.71
N LEU A 251 -11.65 -5.21 -7.78
CA LEU A 251 -11.53 -5.93 -9.04
C LEU A 251 -12.89 -6.22 -9.67
N LEU A 252 -13.90 -6.53 -8.86
CA LEU A 252 -15.29 -6.63 -9.31
C LEU A 252 -15.90 -5.28 -9.70
N ALA A 253 -15.24 -4.17 -9.32
CA ALA A 253 -15.67 -2.81 -9.62
C ALA A 253 -15.15 -2.24 -10.92
N VAL A 254 -14.04 -2.78 -11.40
CA VAL A 254 -13.45 -2.43 -12.69
C VAL A 254 -14.53 -2.46 -13.78
N PRO A 255 -14.73 -1.36 -14.53
CA PRO A 255 -15.59 -1.37 -15.69
C PRO A 255 -15.12 -2.44 -16.67
N ARG A 256 -16.01 -3.36 -17.05
CA ARG A 256 -15.73 -4.23 -18.19
C ARG A 256 -15.52 -3.31 -19.39
N GLN A 257 -14.34 -3.35 -19.99
CA GLN A 257 -14.16 -2.71 -21.29
C GLN A 257 -15.24 -3.26 -22.21
N ALA A 258 -16.02 -2.37 -22.84
CA ALA A 258 -16.85 -2.79 -23.96
C ALA A 258 -15.87 -3.29 -25.03
N VAL A 259 -15.93 -4.59 -25.33
CA VAL A 259 -15.19 -5.15 -26.47
C VAL A 259 -15.59 -4.31 -27.68
N PRO A 260 -14.66 -3.62 -28.36
CA PRO A 260 -15.00 -2.91 -29.58
C PRO A 260 -15.40 -3.94 -30.64
N GLY A 261 -16.70 -4.06 -30.93
CA GLY A 261 -17.22 -4.85 -32.05
C GLY A 261 -18.19 -6.01 -31.73
N SER A 262 -19.17 -5.81 -30.83
CA SER A 262 -20.41 -6.62 -30.82
C SER A 262 -21.55 -5.88 -31.50
#